data_AF-A0A9W8H0K6-F1
#
_entry.id   AF-A0A9W8H0K6-F1
#
_cell.length_a   1.000
_cell.length_b   1.000
_cell.length_c   1.000
_cell.angle_alpha   90.00
_cell.angle_beta   90.00
_cell.angle_gamma   90.00
#
_symmetry.space_group_name_H-M   'P 1'
#
loop_
_entity.id
_entity.type
_entity.pdbx_description
1 polymer ?
#
loop_
_entity_poly.entity_id
_entity_poly.type
_entity_poly.pdbx_seq_one_letter_code
_entity_poly.pdbx_strand_id
1 'polypeptide(L)'
;MERKVISHTLTLERSFIAPVVKAVLHTILFHRYFGNVSPKDNHILANITYASVDDSSVSATVDDKIEELMQTISPTADSKSQISLYFTETKPRKAWFSKSEEEICWEEWLIDIQSKIGKTEREFNQLQASAEDQAKQAIFHVIQEMDRSKDHIPLIANSQTNPFPYHISVTPATGLWSSMIKRAIRPSMS
;
A
#
# COMPACT_ATOMS: atom_id res chain seq x y z
N MET A 1 -11.14 -14.71 -10.46
CA MET A 1 -9.80 -14.14 -10.63
C MET A 1 -8.98 -14.63 -9.46
N GLU A 2 -7.78 -15.16 -9.67
CA GLU A 2 -6.90 -15.52 -8.55
C GLU A 2 -6.32 -14.22 -7.98
N ARG A 3 -6.41 -14.03 -6.65
CA ARG A 3 -5.89 -12.84 -5.98
C ARG A 3 -4.37 -12.81 -6.10
N LYS A 4 -3.82 -11.79 -6.75
CA LYS A 4 -2.36 -11.55 -6.79
C LYS A 4 -1.92 -10.91 -5.47
N VAL A 5 -0.95 -11.50 -4.79
CA VAL A 5 -0.35 -10.94 -3.57
C VAL A 5 1.11 -10.60 -3.85
N ILE A 6 1.50 -9.36 -3.58
CA ILE A 6 2.85 -8.82 -3.81
C ILE A 6 3.38 -8.31 -2.48
N SER A 7 4.60 -8.70 -2.11
CA SER A 7 5.22 -8.31 -0.85
C SER A 7 6.52 -7.56 -1.07
N HIS A 8 6.78 -6.55 -0.24
CA HIS A 8 8.05 -5.85 -0.19
C HIS A 8 8.41 -5.50 1.25
N THR A 9 9.68 -5.64 1.62
CA THR A 9 10.16 -5.40 2.99
C THR A 9 11.06 -4.18 3.03
N LEU A 10 10.80 -3.29 3.97
CA LEU A 10 11.57 -2.07 4.23
C LEU A 10 12.18 -2.14 5.64
N THR A 11 13.49 -1.94 5.75
CA THR A 11 14.20 -1.84 7.03
C THR A 11 14.71 -0.41 7.20
N LEU A 12 13.96 0.40 7.93
CA LEU A 12 14.13 1.85 7.96
C LEU A 12 14.29 2.36 9.39
N GLU A 13 15.07 3.43 9.55
CA GLU A 13 14.98 4.24 10.77
C GLU A 13 13.61 4.95 10.81
N ARG A 14 13.06 5.12 12.01
CA ARG A 14 11.68 5.61 12.22
C ARG A 14 11.36 6.90 11.46
N SER A 15 12.29 7.85 11.38
CA SER A 15 12.09 9.13 10.70
C SER A 15 11.89 9.00 9.18
N PHE A 16 12.40 7.92 8.57
CA PHE A 16 12.28 7.68 7.13
C PHE A 16 11.06 6.85 6.75
N ILE A 17 10.36 6.23 7.71
CA ILE A 17 9.25 5.31 7.41
C ILE A 17 8.11 6.04 6.70
N ALA A 18 7.58 7.12 7.29
CA ALA A 18 6.50 7.90 6.71
C ALA A 18 6.78 8.37 5.26
N PRO A 19 7.90 9.05 4.96
CA PRO A 19 8.19 9.49 3.59
C PRO A 19 8.39 8.35 2.60
N VAL A 20 9.07 7.26 2.98
CA VAL A 20 9.30 6.12 2.08
C VAL A 20 7.99 5.40 1.76
N VAL A 21 7.21 5.05 2.79
CA VAL A 21 5.96 4.30 2.62
C VAL A 21 4.95 5.12 1.82
N LYS A 22 4.86 6.44 2.08
CA LYS A 22 4.02 7.35 1.30
C LYS A 22 4.38 7.33 -0.19
N ALA A 23 5.67 7.38 -0.53
CA ALA A 23 6.12 7.32 -1.91
C ALA A 23 5.75 6.00 -2.60
N VAL A 24 5.90 4.87 -1.89
CA VAL A 24 5.52 3.55 -2.39
C VAL A 24 4.02 3.45 -2.62
N LEU A 25 3.18 3.86 -1.66
CA LEU A 25 1.73 3.82 -1.78
C LEU A 25 1.22 4.67 -2.94
N HIS A 26 1.71 5.90 -3.07
CA HIS A 26 1.36 6.77 -4.19
C HIS A 26 1.81 6.19 -5.53
N THR A 27 2.97 5.55 -5.59
CA THR A 27 3.44 4.87 -6.80
C THR A 27 2.51 3.71 -7.16
N ILE A 28 2.07 2.89 -6.20
CA ILE A 28 1.12 1.80 -6.47
C ILE A 28 -0.22 2.37 -6.95
N LEU A 29 -0.76 3.36 -6.24
CA LEU A 29 -2.03 4.00 -6.58
C LEU A 29 -1.99 4.66 -7.96
N PHE A 30 -0.90 5.34 -8.32
CA PHE A 30 -0.72 5.94 -9.65
C PHE A 30 -0.92 4.93 -10.79
N HIS A 31 -0.46 3.69 -10.64
CA HIS A 31 -0.59 2.66 -11.67
C HIS A 31 -1.97 1.97 -11.71
N ARG A 32 -2.87 2.32 -10.79
CA ARG A 32 -4.18 1.67 -10.61
C ARG A 32 -5.35 2.65 -10.54
N TYR A 33 -5.07 3.93 -10.33
CA TYR A 33 -6.02 5.02 -10.23
C TYR A 33 -6.02 5.83 -11.53
N PHE A 34 -7.15 5.88 -12.22
CA PHE A 34 -7.31 6.54 -13.53
C PHE A 34 -7.63 8.04 -13.39
N GLY A 35 -6.83 8.74 -12.58
CA GLY A 35 -6.94 10.18 -12.35
C GLY A 35 -5.80 10.97 -12.99
N ASN A 36 -5.82 12.29 -12.81
CA ASN A 36 -4.67 13.12 -13.12
C ASN A 36 -3.49 12.77 -12.20
N VAL A 37 -2.28 12.99 -12.72
CA VAL A 37 -1.05 12.54 -12.09
C VAL A 37 -0.06 13.69 -12.03
N SER A 38 0.65 13.79 -10.92
CA SER A 38 1.69 14.79 -10.74
C SER A 38 2.95 14.16 -10.15
N PRO A 39 4.14 14.50 -10.67
CA PRO A 39 5.38 14.14 -10.01
C PRO A 39 5.45 14.87 -8.67
N LYS A 40 5.81 14.15 -7.60
CA LYS A 40 6.10 14.75 -6.29
C LYS A 40 7.56 14.47 -5.91
N ASP A 41 8.20 15.51 -5.42
CA ASP A 41 9.52 15.42 -4.81
C ASP A 41 9.38 15.10 -3.32
N ASN A 42 10.20 14.18 -2.83
CA ASN A 42 10.26 13.90 -1.40
C ASN A 42 11.42 14.69 -0.77
N HIS A 43 11.14 15.85 -0.18
CA HIS A 43 12.18 16.68 0.42
C HIS A 43 12.93 16.01 1.59
N ILE A 44 12.39 14.94 2.18
CA ILE A 44 13.02 14.22 3.29
C ILE A 44 14.08 13.22 2.78
N LEU A 45 13.97 12.78 1.52
CA LEU A 45 14.92 11.88 0.86
C LEU A 45 15.43 12.59 -0.40
N ALA A 46 16.61 13.19 -0.32
CA ALA A 46 17.10 14.21 -1.24
C ALA A 46 17.08 13.81 -2.73
N ASN A 47 17.04 12.51 -3.04
CA ASN A 47 17.15 11.98 -4.39
C ASN A 47 15.97 11.08 -4.82
N ILE A 48 14.75 11.32 -4.30
CA ILE A 48 13.57 10.54 -4.68
C ILE A 48 12.44 11.44 -5.17
N THR A 49 12.15 11.28 -6.46
CA THR A 49 10.92 11.75 -7.11
C THR A 49 10.04 10.54 -7.38
N TYR A 50 8.75 10.63 -7.04
CA TYR A 50 7.79 9.55 -7.27
C TYR A 50 6.51 10.08 -7.93
N ALA A 51 5.81 9.22 -8.65
CA ALA A 51 4.52 9.56 -9.24
C ALA A 51 3.44 9.55 -8.16
N SER A 52 2.62 10.61 -8.12
CA SER A 52 1.52 10.71 -7.17
C SER A 52 0.20 10.96 -7.88
N VAL A 53 -0.87 10.52 -7.24
CA VAL A 53 -2.24 10.81 -7.68
C VAL A 53 -2.58 12.25 -7.32
N ASP A 54 -3.03 13.02 -8.31
CA ASP A 54 -3.46 14.41 -8.15
C ASP A 54 -4.93 14.48 -7.69
N ASP A 55 -5.21 13.83 -6.56
CA ASP A 55 -6.52 13.79 -5.92
C ASP A 55 -6.34 13.99 -4.40
N SER A 56 -7.09 14.96 -3.84
CA SER A 56 -7.00 15.35 -2.44
C SER A 56 -7.57 14.29 -1.49
N SER A 57 -8.59 13.55 -1.91
CA SER A 57 -9.18 12.46 -1.12
C SER A 57 -8.23 11.27 -1.02
N VAL A 58 -7.53 10.96 -2.11
CA VAL A 58 -6.48 9.93 -2.13
C VAL A 58 -5.32 10.34 -1.24
N SER A 59 -4.86 11.58 -1.36
CA SER A 59 -3.77 12.11 -0.53
C SER A 59 -4.11 12.09 0.95
N ALA A 60 -5.31 12.53 1.34
CA ALA A 60 -5.79 12.47 2.72
C ALA A 60 -5.85 11.03 3.25
N THR A 61 -6.39 10.10 2.46
CA THR A 61 -6.46 8.68 2.85
C THR A 61 -5.07 8.07 3.09
N VAL A 62 -4.10 8.38 2.23
CA VAL A 62 -2.71 7.95 2.42
C VAL A 62 -2.12 8.58 3.67
N ASP A 63 -2.31 9.88 3.88
CA ASP A 63 -1.78 10.59 5.05
C ASP A 63 -2.33 10.04 6.37
N ASP A 64 -3.65 9.83 6.45
CA ASP A 64 -4.32 9.24 7.62
C ASP A 64 -3.75 7.85 7.94
N LYS A 65 -3.50 7.02 6.92
CA LYS A 65 -2.99 5.66 7.09
C LYS A 65 -1.49 5.62 7.41
N ILE A 66 -0.73 6.60 6.95
CA ILE A 66 0.65 6.79 7.38
C ILE A 66 0.69 7.19 8.87
N GLU A 67 -0.22 8.07 9.32
CA GLU A 67 -0.32 8.41 10.73
C GLU A 67 -0.66 7.18 11.59
N GLU A 68 -1.67 6.40 11.19
CA GLU A 68 -2.02 5.13 11.83
C GLU A 68 -0.82 4.17 11.88
N LEU A 69 -0.07 4.04 10.77
CA LEU A 69 1.16 3.23 10.73
C LEU A 69 2.18 3.72 11.76
N MET A 70 2.45 5.02 11.80
CA MET A 70 3.44 5.58 12.72
C MET A 70 3.05 5.42 14.20
N GLN A 71 1.77 5.30 14.52
CA GLN A 71 1.28 4.98 15.86
C GLN A 71 1.56 3.52 16.26
N THR A 72 1.64 2.59 15.30
CA THR A 72 1.99 1.18 15.57
C THR A 72 3.50 0.94 15.75
N ILE A 73 4.33 1.92 15.38
CA ILE A 73 5.79 1.81 15.40
C ILE A 73 6.34 2.36 16.71
N SER A 74 7.15 1.54 17.38
CA SER A 74 7.76 1.93 18.66
C SER A 74 8.70 3.13 18.46
N PRO A 75 8.59 4.18 19.29
CA PRO A 75 9.48 5.34 19.23
C PRO A 75 10.86 5.08 19.84
N THR A 76 11.00 4.03 20.66
CA THR A 76 12.20 3.80 21.49
C THR A 76 12.84 2.44 21.27
N ALA A 77 12.23 1.56 20.49
CA ALA A 77 12.75 0.23 20.22
C ALA A 77 12.53 -0.19 18.77
N ASP A 78 13.37 -1.13 18.33
CA ASP A 78 13.12 -1.85 17.09
C ASP A 78 11.71 -2.48 17.15
N SER A 79 10.97 -2.34 16.06
CA SER A 79 9.60 -2.85 15.99
C SER A 79 9.26 -3.27 14.57
N LYS A 80 8.21 -4.07 14.44
CA LYS A 80 7.70 -4.51 13.14
C LYS A 80 6.27 -4.07 12.98
N SER A 81 5.94 -3.57 11.81
CA SER A 81 4.57 -3.25 11.42
C SER A 81 4.36 -3.64 9.96
N GLN A 82 3.11 -3.64 9.50
CA GLN A 82 2.77 -3.90 8.12
C GLN A 82 1.69 -2.91 7.70
N ILE A 83 1.81 -2.38 6.49
CA ILE A 83 0.73 -1.66 5.82
C ILE A 83 0.40 -2.40 4.53
N SER A 84 -0.89 -2.59 4.26
CA SER A 84 -1.36 -3.22 3.03
C SER A 84 -2.22 -2.27 2.23
N LEU A 85 -2.16 -2.40 0.91
CA LEU A 85 -3.00 -1.72 -0.07
C LEU A 85 -3.58 -2.78 -1.00
N TYR A 86 -4.90 -2.89 -1.07
CA TYR A 86 -5.54 -3.87 -1.95
C TYR A 86 -6.63 -3.25 -2.80
N PHE A 87 -6.82 -3.82 -3.99
CA PHE A 87 -7.81 -3.42 -4.97
C PHE A 87 -8.92 -4.46 -5.07
N THR A 88 -10.16 -4.00 -5.17
CA THR A 88 -11.34 -4.85 -5.30
C THR A 88 -12.06 -4.62 -6.62
N GLU A 89 -12.90 -5.59 -6.98
CA GLU A 89 -13.89 -5.48 -8.04
C GLU A 89 -15.26 -5.82 -7.46
N THR A 90 -16.29 -5.05 -7.81
CA THR A 90 -17.67 -5.34 -7.42
C THR A 90 -18.30 -6.25 -8.47
N LYS A 91 -18.70 -7.47 -8.07
CA LYS A 91 -19.38 -8.42 -8.95
C LYS A 91 -20.82 -8.68 -8.51
N PRO A 92 -21.78 -8.72 -9.44
CA PRO A 92 -23.13 -9.14 -9.12
C PRO A 92 -23.13 -10.63 -8.78
N ARG A 93 -23.60 -10.97 -7.58
CA ARG A 93 -23.81 -12.36 -7.19
C ARG A 93 -25.06 -12.87 -7.90
N LYS A 94 -24.93 -13.93 -8.71
CA LYS A 94 -26.09 -14.62 -9.29
C LYS A 94 -26.76 -15.48 -8.22
N ALA A 95 -27.53 -14.87 -7.33
CA ALA A 95 -28.47 -15.56 -6.46
C ALA A 95 -29.87 -15.42 -7.06
N TRP A 96 -30.57 -16.54 -7.25
CA TRP A 96 -31.87 -16.60 -7.94
C TRP A 96 -32.99 -15.77 -7.29
N PHE A 97 -32.78 -15.19 -6.11
CA PHE A 97 -33.72 -14.32 -5.40
C PHE A 97 -33.13 -13.06 -4.76
N SER A 98 -31.85 -12.75 -4.97
CA SER A 98 -31.29 -11.48 -4.47
C SER A 98 -30.27 -10.90 -5.44
N LYS A 99 -30.43 -9.61 -5.75
CA LYS A 99 -29.34 -8.80 -6.29
C LYS A 99 -28.46 -8.40 -5.12
N SER A 100 -27.49 -9.24 -4.77
CA SER A 100 -26.41 -8.88 -3.84
C SER A 100 -25.14 -8.67 -4.63
N GLU A 101 -24.40 -7.61 -4.35
CA GLU A 101 -23.07 -7.37 -4.88
C GLU A 101 -22.02 -7.97 -3.93
N GLU A 102 -20.93 -8.49 -4.48
CA GLU A 102 -19.79 -9.02 -3.74
C GLU A 102 -18.53 -8.24 -4.15
N GLU A 103 -17.75 -7.78 -3.17
CA GLU A 103 -16.43 -7.22 -3.40
C GLU A 103 -15.37 -8.32 -3.38
N ILE A 104 -14.60 -8.43 -4.46
CA ILE A 104 -13.56 -9.44 -4.60
C ILE A 104 -12.21 -8.76 -4.72
N CYS A 105 -11.31 -9.05 -3.78
CA CYS A 105 -9.93 -8.60 -3.84
C CYS A 105 -9.18 -9.35 -4.95
N TRP A 106 -8.64 -8.61 -5.91
CA TRP A 106 -7.92 -9.17 -7.06
C TRP A 106 -6.42 -8.88 -7.01
N GLU A 107 -5.98 -7.85 -6.28
CA GLU A 107 -4.57 -7.51 -6.07
C GLU A 107 -4.34 -6.95 -4.66
N GLU A 108 -3.30 -7.41 -3.97
CA GLU A 108 -2.93 -7.00 -2.62
C GLU A 108 -1.43 -6.77 -2.52
N TRP A 109 -1.04 -5.58 -2.07
CA TRP A 109 0.33 -5.18 -1.79
C TRP A 109 0.56 -5.19 -0.28
N LEU A 110 1.55 -5.94 0.16
CA LEU A 110 1.99 -6.04 1.55
C LEU A 110 3.34 -5.36 1.69
N ILE A 111 3.38 -4.26 2.43
CA ILE A 111 4.61 -3.54 2.74
C ILE A 111 4.96 -3.85 4.20
N ASP A 112 5.98 -4.69 4.38
CA ASP A 112 6.49 -5.08 5.70
C ASP A 112 7.53 -4.07 6.18
N ILE A 113 7.32 -3.50 7.36
CA ILE A 113 8.21 -2.50 7.96
C ILE A 113 8.98 -3.14 9.12
N GLN A 114 10.30 -3.09 9.03
CA GLN A 114 11.22 -3.34 10.13
C GLN A 114 11.80 -2.01 10.59
N SER A 115 11.16 -1.40 11.59
CA SER A 115 11.64 -0.16 12.18
C SER A 115 12.90 -0.41 13.00
N LYS A 116 13.93 0.39 12.76
CA LYS A 116 15.19 0.41 13.49
C LYS A 116 15.34 1.71 14.26
N ILE A 117 15.93 1.62 15.45
CA ILE A 117 16.37 2.81 16.19
C ILE A 117 17.89 2.89 16.07
N GLY A 118 18.39 3.95 15.43
CA GLY A 118 19.82 4.22 15.36
C GLY A 118 20.35 4.57 16.74
N LYS A 119 21.06 3.66 17.40
CA LYS A 119 21.55 3.86 18.78
C LYS A 119 22.82 4.70 18.81
N THR A 120 23.49 4.82 17.68
CA THR A 120 24.68 5.65 17.49
C THR A 120 24.54 6.48 16.22
N GLU A 121 25.28 7.59 16.14
CA GLU A 121 25.34 8.43 14.94
C GLU A 121 25.78 7.63 13.70
N ARG A 122 26.72 6.69 13.88
CA ARG A 122 27.17 5.80 12.80
C ARG A 122 26.04 4.92 12.27
N GLU A 123 25.27 4.30 13.17
CA GLU A 123 24.13 3.47 12.77
C GLU A 123 23.04 4.31 12.10
N PHE A 124 22.75 5.50 12.63
CA PHE A 124 21.79 6.42 12.03
C PHE A 124 22.20 6.81 10.60
N ASN A 125 23.46 7.21 10.39
CA ASN A 125 23.96 7.57 9.06
C ASN A 125 23.92 6.39 8.07
N GLN A 126 24.16 5.16 8.54
CA GLN A 126 24.03 3.95 7.72
C GLN A 126 22.58 3.69 7.33
N LEU A 127 21.64 3.84 8.27
CA LEU A 127 20.20 3.69 8.01
C LEU A 127 19.66 4.77 7.08
N GLN A 128 20.16 6.01 7.21
CA GLN A 128 19.81 7.09 6.30
C GLN A 128 20.28 6.80 4.88
N ALA A 129 21.54 6.39 4.70
CA ALA A 129 22.09 6.06 3.39
C ALA A 129 21.34 4.89 2.74
N SER A 130 20.92 3.89 3.53
CA SER A 130 20.16 2.75 3.02
C SER A 130 18.68 3.05 2.78
N ALA A 131 18.10 4.06 3.43
CA ALA A 131 16.70 4.42 3.26
C ALA A 131 16.40 4.88 1.83
N GLU A 132 17.29 5.69 1.23
CA GLU A 132 17.12 6.12 -0.15
C GLU A 132 17.21 4.96 -1.14
N ASP A 133 18.16 4.04 -0.96
CA ASP A 133 18.33 2.87 -1.81
C ASP A 133 17.12 1.93 -1.71
N GLN A 134 16.65 1.66 -0.49
CA GLN A 134 15.47 0.83 -0.27
C GLN A 134 14.20 1.44 -0.87
N ALA A 135 14.03 2.74 -0.77
CA ALA A 135 12.88 3.42 -1.36
C ALA A 135 12.91 3.37 -2.91
N LYS A 136 14.09 3.55 -3.52
CA LYS A 136 14.26 3.37 -4.98
C LYS A 136 13.94 1.93 -5.38
N GLN A 137 14.48 0.95 -4.67
CA GLN A 137 14.23 -0.47 -4.93
C GLN A 137 12.74 -0.83 -4.80
N ALA A 138 12.05 -0.29 -3.78
CA ALA A 138 10.63 -0.49 -3.60
C ALA A 138 9.81 0.10 -4.76
N ILE A 139 10.11 1.33 -5.18
CA ILE A 139 9.45 1.99 -6.31
C ILE A 139 9.71 1.21 -7.61
N PHE A 140 10.96 0.80 -7.87
CA PHE A 140 11.29 -0.01 -9.04
C PHE A 140 10.61 -1.37 -9.01
N HIS A 141 10.51 -2.01 -7.85
CA HIS A 141 9.77 -3.26 -7.70
C HIS A 141 8.29 -3.08 -8.05
N VAL A 142 7.66 -1.99 -7.59
CA VAL A 142 6.29 -1.64 -7.99
C VAL A 142 6.21 -1.55 -9.51
N ILE A 143 7.05 -0.72 -10.15
CA ILE A 143 7.05 -0.53 -11.61
C ILE A 143 7.22 -1.86 -12.35
N GLN A 144 8.15 -2.71 -11.93
CA GLN A 144 8.38 -4.03 -12.55
C GLN A 144 7.16 -4.94 -12.43
N GLU A 145 6.52 -4.98 -11.27
CA GLU A 145 5.32 -5.78 -11.04
C GLU A 145 4.10 -5.25 -11.81
N MET A 146 4.03 -3.93 -12.01
CA MET A 146 3.03 -3.31 -12.88
C MET A 146 3.28 -3.66 -14.36
N ASP A 147 4.55 -3.66 -14.79
CA ASP A 147 4.93 -3.97 -16.17
C ASP A 147 4.71 -5.44 -16.53
N ARG A 148 4.94 -6.36 -15.57
CA ARG A 148 4.72 -7.81 -15.73
C ARG A 148 3.25 -8.21 -15.83
N SER A 149 2.33 -7.34 -15.39
CA SER A 149 0.91 -7.68 -15.20
C SER A 149 -0.03 -6.82 -16.05
N LYS A 150 0.42 -6.39 -17.24
CA LYS A 150 -0.43 -5.66 -18.20
C LYS A 150 -1.64 -6.47 -18.68
N ASP A 151 -1.58 -7.80 -18.63
CA ASP A 151 -2.63 -8.71 -19.11
C ASP A 151 -3.79 -8.96 -18.11
N HIS A 152 -3.76 -8.36 -16.92
CA HIS A 152 -4.71 -8.66 -15.83
C HIS A 152 -5.58 -7.48 -15.40
N ILE A 153 -5.50 -6.33 -16.07
CA ILE A 153 -6.32 -5.17 -15.73
C ILE A 153 -7.76 -5.45 -16.20
N PRO A 154 -8.78 -5.43 -15.33
CA PRO A 154 -10.16 -5.63 -15.74
C PRO A 154 -10.58 -4.58 -16.78
N LEU A 155 -11.44 -4.97 -17.72
CA LEU A 155 -12.02 -4.04 -18.69
C LEU A 155 -12.72 -2.89 -17.95
N ILE A 156 -12.38 -1.65 -18.28
CA ILE A 156 -12.97 -0.44 -17.69
C ILE A 156 -14.45 -0.41 -18.09
N ALA A 157 -15.34 -0.74 -17.15
CA ALA A 157 -16.77 -0.81 -17.41
C ALA A 157 -17.47 0.57 -17.31
N ASN A 158 -16.83 1.56 -16.65
CA ASN A 158 -17.53 2.76 -16.16
C ASN A 158 -16.73 4.04 -16.49
N SER A 159 -17.43 5.12 -16.82
CA SER A 159 -16.87 6.48 -17.02
C SER A 159 -16.55 7.22 -15.70
N GLN A 160 -16.33 6.51 -14.60
CA GLN A 160 -15.97 7.11 -13.32
C GLN A 160 -14.46 7.31 -13.21
N THR A 161 -14.03 8.35 -12.49
CA THR A 161 -12.62 8.72 -12.28
C THR A 161 -11.78 7.63 -11.61
N ASN A 162 -12.39 6.66 -10.92
CA ASN A 162 -11.70 5.49 -10.38
C ASN A 162 -12.48 4.17 -10.65
N PRO A 163 -12.05 3.33 -11.60
CA PRO A 163 -12.71 2.07 -11.92
C PRO A 163 -12.44 0.95 -10.89
N PHE A 164 -11.44 1.10 -10.00
CA PHE A 164 -11.04 0.07 -9.04
C PHE A 164 -11.05 0.62 -7.61
N PRO A 165 -12.05 0.25 -6.78
CA PRO A 165 -12.02 0.57 -5.36
C PRO A 165 -10.75 0.01 -4.72
N TYR A 166 -10.19 0.76 -3.77
CA TYR A 166 -8.99 0.38 -3.04
C TYR A 166 -9.17 0.60 -1.56
N HIS A 167 -8.38 -0.11 -0.76
CA HIS A 167 -8.40 0.00 0.69
C HIS A 167 -6.97 -0.10 1.22
N ILE A 168 -6.66 0.69 2.24
CA ILE A 168 -5.38 0.67 2.94
C ILE A 168 -5.63 0.25 4.39
N SER A 169 -4.83 -0.69 4.88
CA SER A 169 -4.94 -1.18 6.26
C SER A 169 -3.57 -1.24 6.93
N VAL A 170 -3.52 -0.96 8.23
CA VAL A 170 -2.32 -1.08 9.05
C VAL A 170 -2.52 -2.25 10.01
N THR A 171 -1.55 -3.15 10.07
CA THR A 171 -1.57 -4.29 10.98
C THR A 171 -0.26 -4.34 11.77
N PRO A 172 -0.29 -4.34 13.11
CA PRO A 172 0.86 -4.74 13.91
C PRO A 172 1.25 -6.16 13.49
N ALA A 173 2.55 -6.48 13.35
CA ALA A 173 3.06 -7.69 12.68
C ALA A 173 2.56 -9.06 13.21
N THR A 174 1.66 -9.10 14.18
CA THR A 174 0.94 -10.29 14.65
C THR A 174 -0.28 -10.61 13.77
N GLY A 175 -0.04 -11.07 12.54
CA GLY A 175 -0.80 -12.10 11.79
C GLY A 175 -2.35 -12.12 11.68
N LEU A 176 -3.10 -11.12 12.16
CA LEU A 176 -4.56 -11.19 12.30
C LEU A 176 -5.36 -10.89 11.01
N TRP A 177 -4.70 -10.48 9.93
CA TRP A 177 -5.39 -10.04 8.70
C TRP A 177 -6.03 -11.20 7.91
N SER A 178 -5.34 -12.35 7.82
CA SER A 178 -5.85 -13.50 7.04
C SER A 178 -7.13 -14.11 7.62
N SER A 179 -7.38 -13.92 8.93
CA SER A 179 -8.60 -14.35 9.60
C SER A 179 -9.71 -13.30 9.51
N MET A 180 -9.39 -12.01 9.49
CA MET A 180 -10.38 -10.93 9.40
C MET A 180 -11.00 -10.81 8.00
N ILE A 181 -10.21 -10.92 6.91
CA ILE A 181 -10.75 -10.99 5.55
C ILE A 181 -11.65 -12.23 5.37
N LYS A 182 -11.21 -13.39 5.85
CA LYS A 182 -12.03 -14.62 5.80
C LYS A 182 -13.36 -14.48 6.54
N ARG A 183 -13.44 -13.58 7.53
CA ARG A 183 -14.64 -13.36 8.34
C ARG A 183 -15.53 -12.24 7.76
N ALA A 184 -14.95 -11.21 7.16
CA ALA A 184 -15.68 -10.12 6.50
C ALA A 184 -16.28 -10.54 5.14
N ILE A 185 -15.66 -11.50 4.44
CA ILE A 185 -16.13 -11.99 3.13
C ILE A 185 -17.07 -13.21 3.28
N ARG A 186 -17.25 -13.78 4.48
CA ARG A 186 -18.28 -14.80 4.71
C ARG A 186 -19.64 -14.12 4.88
N PRO A 187 -20.65 -14.41 4.05
CA PRO A 187 -22.01 -14.01 4.37
C PRO A 187 -22.42 -14.73 5.65
N SER A 188 -23.01 -14.00 6.61
CA SER A 188 -23.62 -14.59 7.79
C SER A 188 -24.61 -15.66 7.35
N MET A 189 -24.27 -16.94 7.56
CA MET A 189 -25.21 -18.02 7.41
C MET A 189 -26.18 -17.94 8.59
N SER A 190 -27.38 -17.41 8.34
CA SER A 190 -28.58 -17.69 9.14
C SER A 190 -29.20 -18.99 8.66
#